data_AF-A0A959ZPM5-F1
#
_entry.id   AF-A0A959ZPM5-F1
#
_cell.length_a   1.000
_cell.length_b   1.000
_cell.length_c   1.000
_cell.angle_alpha   90.00
_cell.angle_beta   90.00
_cell.angle_gamma   90.00
#
_symmetry.space_group_name_H-M   'P 1'
#
loop_
_entity.id
_entity.type
_entity.pdbx_description
1 polymer ?
#
loop_
_entity_poly.entity_id
_entity_poly.type
_entity_poly.pdbx_seq_one_letter_code
_entity_poly.pdbx_strand_id
1 'polypeptide(L)'
;PTPADVELAEALRTFNFSDHRRTVGGLTRTLGPPRASALPIETAAGVPGFRVTVAWELTWYQWEIAAGEHGIEVRESGKGDTIDQLRREDRAWNLLVGNDGTLQARTVGSDPGEGAP
;
A
#
# COMPACT_ATOMS: atom_id res chain seq x y z
N PRO A 1 -3.96 -13.67 13.65
CA PRO A 1 -3.25 -12.39 13.38
C PRO A 1 -2.00 -12.26 14.25
N THR A 2 -0.85 -12.07 13.61
CA THR A 2 0.43 -11.72 14.24
C THR A 2 0.43 -10.23 14.64
N PRO A 3 1.34 -9.76 15.52
CA PRO A 3 1.48 -8.33 15.82
C PRO A 3 1.66 -7.47 14.57
N ALA A 4 2.48 -7.94 13.61
CA ALA A 4 2.68 -7.27 12.33
C ALA A 4 1.39 -7.15 11.50
N ASP A 5 0.49 -8.15 11.55
CA ASP A 5 -0.81 -8.07 10.88
C ASP A 5 -1.71 -7.00 11.50
N VAL A 6 -1.64 -6.82 12.82
CA VAL A 6 -2.40 -5.79 13.55
C VAL A 6 -1.89 -4.40 13.19
N GLU A 7 -0.58 -4.19 13.22
CA GLU A 7 0.07 -2.93 12.86
C GLU A 7 -0.20 -2.56 11.40
N LEU A 8 -0.12 -3.53 10.48
CA LEU A 8 -0.47 -3.32 9.07
C LEU A 8 -1.95 -2.93 8.93
N ALA A 9 -2.86 -3.60 9.62
CA ALA A 9 -4.28 -3.28 9.57
C ALA A 9 -4.58 -1.87 10.09
N GLU A 10 -3.87 -1.41 11.11
CA GLU A 10 -3.97 -0.03 11.63
C GLU A 10 -3.40 1.00 10.65
N ALA A 11 -2.25 0.71 10.03
CA ALA A 11 -1.66 1.56 9.00
C ALA A 11 -2.60 1.72 7.79
N LEU A 12 -3.15 0.62 7.28
CA LEU A 12 -4.11 0.66 6.16
C LEU A 12 -5.40 1.40 6.54
N ARG A 13 -5.87 1.24 7.78
CA ARG A 13 -7.03 2.00 8.28
C ARG A 13 -6.74 3.50 8.26
N THR A 14 -5.55 3.91 8.72
CA THR A 14 -5.11 5.31 8.70
C THR A 14 -5.03 5.86 7.28
N PHE A 15 -4.46 5.10 6.33
CA PHE A 15 -4.46 5.45 4.91
C PHE A 15 -5.89 5.66 4.37
N ASN A 16 -6.80 4.74 4.67
CA ASN A 16 -8.18 4.78 4.18
C ASN A 16 -9.01 5.95 4.73
N PHE A 17 -8.63 6.51 5.88
CA PHE A 17 -9.24 7.73 6.42
C PHE A 17 -8.59 9.02 5.91
N SER A 18 -7.41 8.94 5.30
CA SER A 18 -6.72 10.09 4.71
C SER A 18 -7.34 10.52 3.37
N ASP A 19 -7.01 11.75 2.94
CA ASP A 19 -7.41 12.24 1.63
C ASP A 19 -6.73 11.49 0.46
N HIS A 20 -5.61 10.80 0.71
CA HIS A 20 -4.90 10.01 -0.30
C HIS A 20 -5.75 8.86 -0.85
N ARG A 21 -6.70 8.33 -0.06
CA ARG A 21 -7.69 7.36 -0.56
C ARG A 21 -8.45 7.90 -1.77
N ARG A 22 -8.90 9.16 -1.72
CA ARG A 22 -9.65 9.78 -2.82
C ARG A 22 -8.77 9.96 -4.06
N THR A 23 -7.50 10.31 -3.87
CA THR A 23 -6.51 10.38 -4.96
C THR A 23 -6.37 9.02 -5.66
N VAL A 24 -6.18 7.94 -4.89
CA VAL A 24 -6.12 6.58 -5.44
C VAL A 24 -7.39 6.24 -6.20
N GLY A 25 -8.57 6.48 -5.61
CA GLY A 25 -9.86 6.21 -6.27
C GLY A 25 -10.06 6.98 -7.58
N GLY A 26 -9.64 8.25 -7.64
CA GLY A 26 -9.69 9.06 -8.87
C GLY A 26 -8.80 8.51 -9.97
N LEU A 27 -7.56 8.12 -9.61
CA LEU A 27 -6.61 7.50 -10.53
C LEU A 27 -7.10 6.12 -10.99
N THR A 28 -7.65 5.29 -10.10
CA THR A 28 -8.23 3.99 -10.46
C THR A 28 -9.35 4.11 -11.48
N ARG A 29 -10.19 5.14 -11.41
CA ARG A 29 -11.25 5.39 -12.40
C ARG A 29 -10.71 5.80 -13.77
N THR A 30 -9.56 6.47 -13.80
CA THR A 30 -8.98 7.03 -15.03
C THR A 30 -8.03 6.03 -15.71
N LEU A 31 -7.22 5.34 -14.92
CA LEU A 31 -6.13 4.48 -15.37
C LEU A 31 -6.44 2.98 -15.23
N GLY A 32 -7.57 2.64 -14.62
CA GLY A 32 -7.97 1.26 -14.34
C GLY A 32 -7.40 0.70 -13.03
N PRO A 33 -7.54 -0.62 -12.81
CA PRO A 33 -7.14 -1.27 -11.55
C PRO A 33 -5.63 -1.18 -11.30
N PRO A 34 -5.19 -0.67 -10.13
CA PRO A 34 -3.78 -0.66 -9.77
C PRO A 34 -3.31 -1.98 -9.15
N ARG A 35 -1.98 -2.12 -9.04
CA ARG A 35 -1.31 -3.01 -8.10
C ARG A 35 -0.87 -2.20 -6.88
N ALA A 36 -0.94 -2.80 -5.70
CA ALA A 36 -0.52 -2.11 -4.48
C ALA A 36 0.16 -3.04 -3.49
N SER A 37 1.09 -2.47 -2.73
CA SER A 37 1.84 -3.17 -1.68
C SER A 37 1.94 -2.32 -0.41
N ALA A 38 2.15 -2.99 0.72
CA ALA A 38 2.60 -2.39 1.97
C ALA A 38 3.80 -3.17 2.51
N LEU A 39 4.84 -2.44 2.90
CA LEU A 39 6.06 -3.01 3.47
C LEU A 39 6.41 -2.32 4.78
N PRO A 40 6.86 -3.06 5.81
CA PRO A 40 7.44 -2.44 6.99
C PRO A 40 8.74 -1.71 6.62
N ILE A 41 8.93 -0.53 7.18
CA ILE A 41 10.10 0.33 6.97
C ILE A 41 10.49 1.03 8.26
N GLU A 42 11.71 1.57 8.28
CA GLU A 42 12.04 2.71 9.13
C GLU A 42 11.98 3.97 8.28
N THR A 43 11.25 4.98 8.74
CA THR A 43 11.18 6.29 8.08
C THR A 43 12.52 7.01 8.15
N ALA A 44 12.68 8.10 7.40
CA ALA A 44 13.90 8.93 7.46
C ALA A 44 14.20 9.48 8.87
N ALA A 45 13.19 9.57 9.74
CA ALA A 45 13.33 9.99 11.13
C ALA A 45 13.66 8.82 12.09
N GLY A 46 13.86 7.60 11.58
CA GLY A 46 14.11 6.40 12.39
C GLY A 46 12.88 5.86 13.11
N VAL A 47 11.68 6.28 12.69
CA VAL A 47 10.41 5.80 13.26
C VAL A 47 9.93 4.58 12.47
N PRO A 48 9.62 3.45 13.13
CA PRO A 48 8.99 2.30 12.47
C PRO A 48 7.64 2.67 11.83
N GLY A 49 7.38 2.12 10.66
CA GLY A 49 6.13 2.37 9.95
C GLY A 49 5.97 1.47 8.73
N PHE A 50 5.09 1.88 7.82
CA PHE A 50 4.83 1.17 6.58
C PHE A 50 4.99 2.09 5.38
N ARG A 51 5.58 1.58 4.31
CA ARG A 51 5.50 2.19 2.99
C ARG A 51 4.40 1.54 2.20
N VAL A 52 3.43 2.32 1.78
CA VAL A 52 2.38 1.91 0.84
C VAL A 52 2.81 2.33 -0.56
N THR A 53 2.82 1.39 -1.50
CA THR A 53 3.01 1.67 -2.93
C THR A 53 1.72 1.39 -3.67
N VAL A 54 1.28 2.30 -4.54
CA VAL A 54 0.18 2.07 -5.49
C VAL A 54 0.68 2.39 -6.90
N ALA A 55 0.53 1.44 -7.81
CA ALA A 55 1.12 1.49 -9.14
C ALA A 55 0.14 1.11 -10.24
N TRP A 56 0.16 1.90 -11.30
CA TRP A 56 -0.45 1.66 -12.60
C TRP A 56 0.66 1.48 -13.65
N GLU A 57 0.30 1.08 -14.86
CA GLU A 57 1.27 0.92 -15.97
C GLU A 57 2.08 2.21 -16.24
N LEU A 58 1.48 3.39 -16.04
CA LEU A 58 2.04 4.69 -16.43
C LEU A 58 2.44 5.60 -15.26
N THR A 59 2.18 5.20 -14.01
CA THR A 59 2.56 6.00 -12.84
C THR A 59 2.51 5.17 -11.57
N TRP A 60 3.31 5.55 -10.57
CA TRP A 60 3.24 5.01 -9.23
C TRP A 60 3.39 6.11 -8.19
N TYR A 61 2.84 5.86 -7.00
CA TYR A 61 2.94 6.71 -5.83
C TYR A 61 3.34 5.87 -4.61
N GLN A 62 4.09 6.50 -3.71
CA GLN A 62 4.48 5.94 -2.43
C GLN A 62 4.11 6.87 -1.28
N TRP A 63 3.60 6.28 -0.21
CA TRP A 63 3.31 6.98 1.04
C TRP A 63 3.97 6.25 2.20
N GLU A 64 4.50 7.00 3.14
CA GLU A 64 4.91 6.50 4.45
C GLU A 64 3.79 6.71 5.45
N ILE A 65 3.58 5.69 6.28
CA ILE A 65 2.61 5.69 7.38
C ILE A 65 3.38 5.35 8.64
N ALA A 66 3.51 6.31 9.55
CA ALA A 66 4.30 6.15 10.77
C ALA A 66 3.75 7.05 11.88
N ALA A 67 4.21 6.83 13.10
CA ALA A 67 3.91 7.72 14.21
C ALA A 67 4.51 9.11 13.99
N GLY A 68 3.67 10.14 14.12
CA GLY A 68 4.03 11.56 14.15
C GLY A 68 3.66 12.19 15.49
N GLU A 69 3.63 13.52 15.55
CA GLU A 69 3.44 14.28 16.79
C GLU A 69 2.01 14.14 17.35
N HIS A 70 1.03 14.00 16.46
CA HIS A 70 -0.40 13.97 16.81
C HIS A 70 -1.08 12.61 16.58
N GLY A 71 -0.29 11.55 16.35
CA GLY A 71 -0.78 10.21 16.08
C GLY A 71 -0.14 9.62 14.83
N ILE A 72 -0.76 8.60 14.22
CA ILE A 72 -0.27 8.01 12.98
C ILE A 72 -0.57 8.98 11.82
N GLU A 73 0.45 9.31 11.05
CA GLU A 73 0.39 10.23 9.92
C GLU A 73 0.64 9.50 8.60
N VAL A 74 0.10 10.04 7.51
CA VAL A 74 0.32 9.54 6.14
C VAL A 74 1.00 10.65 5.34
N ARG A 75 2.16 10.35 4.75
CA ARG A 75 2.96 11.34 4.02
C ARG A 75 3.41 10.77 2.67
N GLU A 76 3.20 11.52 1.59
CA GLU A 76 3.78 11.16 0.29
C GLU A 76 5.31 11.15 0.39
N SER A 77 5.91 10.05 -0.05
CA SER A 77 7.36 9.82 0.00
C SER A 77 7.99 9.63 -1.37
N GLY A 78 7.19 9.37 -2.41
CA GLY A 78 7.69 9.29 -3.77
C GLY A 78 6.59 9.15 -4.81
N LYS A 79 6.94 9.42 -6.06
CA LYS A 79 6.14 9.13 -7.25
C LYS A 79 7.03 8.96 -8.47
N GLY A 80 6.51 8.30 -9.49
CA GLY A 80 7.20 8.14 -10.77
C GLY A 80 6.28 7.66 -11.88
N ASP A 81 6.88 7.26 -12.98
CA ASP A 81 6.21 7.08 -14.28
C ASP A 81 6.20 5.63 -14.77
N THR A 82 7.10 4.78 -14.26
CA THR A 82 7.14 3.36 -14.66
C THR A 82 7.36 2.44 -13.47
N ILE A 83 6.69 1.29 -13.49
CA ILE A 83 6.82 0.26 -12.43
C ILE A 83 8.28 -0.19 -12.26
N ASP A 84 9.11 -0.10 -13.31
CA ASP A 84 10.51 -0.50 -13.24
C ASP A 84 11.40 0.39 -12.37
N GLN A 85 10.94 1.60 -12.05
CA GLN A 85 11.58 2.48 -11.08
C GLN A 85 11.41 2.00 -9.63
N LEU A 86 10.38 1.19 -9.36
CA LEU A 86 10.11 0.67 -8.02
C LEU A 86 11.14 -0.40 -7.65
N ARG A 87 11.52 -0.45 -6.37
CA ARG A 87 12.35 -1.55 -5.86
C ARG A 87 11.59 -2.87 -5.95
N ARG A 88 12.33 -3.98 -5.97
CA ARG A 88 11.72 -5.31 -6.10
C ARG A 88 10.76 -5.58 -4.94
N GLU A 89 11.10 -5.18 -3.72
CA GLU A 89 10.23 -5.35 -2.56
C GLU A 89 8.91 -4.59 -2.72
N ASP A 90 8.92 -3.36 -3.25
CA ASP A 90 7.73 -2.52 -3.42
C ASP A 90 6.73 -3.14 -4.42
N ARG A 91 7.16 -4.14 -5.19
CA ARG A 91 6.36 -4.91 -6.14
C ARG A 91 5.80 -6.21 -5.55
N ALA A 92 5.71 -6.34 -4.22
CA ALA A 92 5.14 -7.51 -3.56
C ALA A 92 3.64 -7.73 -3.85
N TRP A 93 2.93 -6.66 -4.22
CA TRP A 93 1.50 -6.70 -4.59
C TRP A 93 0.60 -7.40 -3.57
N ASN A 94 0.89 -7.21 -2.29
CA ASN A 94 0.20 -7.86 -1.16
C ASN A 94 -1.08 -7.13 -0.71
N LEU A 95 -1.54 -6.11 -1.45
CA LEU A 95 -2.79 -5.40 -1.17
C LEU A 95 -3.85 -5.62 -2.25
N LEU A 96 -5.11 -5.46 -1.85
CA LEU A 96 -6.27 -5.25 -2.71
C LEU A 96 -6.60 -3.75 -2.72
N VAL A 97 -7.06 -3.25 -3.87
CA VAL A 97 -7.48 -1.86 -4.04
C VAL A 97 -8.92 -1.82 -4.53
N GLY A 98 -9.79 -1.16 -3.77
CA GLY A 98 -11.17 -0.90 -4.16
C GLY A 98 -11.29 0.25 -5.16
N ASN A 99 -12.41 0.30 -5.89
CA ASN A 99 -12.70 1.35 -6.89
C ASN A 99 -12.79 2.78 -6.29
N ASP A 100 -12.93 2.89 -4.98
CA ASP A 100 -12.95 4.15 -4.22
C ASP A 100 -11.59 4.50 -3.61
N GLY A 101 -10.56 3.68 -3.89
CA GLY A 101 -9.20 3.79 -3.38
C GLY A 101 -8.95 3.13 -2.03
N THR A 102 -9.94 2.42 -1.46
CA THR A 102 -9.76 1.68 -0.21
C THR A 102 -8.73 0.57 -0.36
N LEU A 103 -7.76 0.51 0.55
CA LEU A 103 -6.71 -0.51 0.61
C LEU A 103 -7.02 -1.58 1.66
N GLN A 104 -6.78 -2.84 1.31
CA GLN A 104 -6.90 -3.97 2.22
C GLN A 104 -5.74 -4.94 2.02
N ALA A 105 -5.23 -5.52 3.10
CA ALA A 105 -4.26 -6.60 2.99
C ALA A 105 -4.90 -7.80 2.28
N ARG A 106 -4.19 -8.41 1.34
CA ARG A 106 -4.59 -9.71 0.81
C ARG A 106 -4.46 -10.71 1.96
N THR A 107 -5.57 -11.24 2.43
CA THR A 107 -5.52 -12.48 3.20
C THR A 107 -4.91 -13.54 2.31
N VAL A 108 -3.83 -14.18 2.77
CA VAL A 108 -3.34 -15.42 2.16
C VAL A 108 -4.45 -16.45 2.38
N GLY A 109 -5.42 -16.51 1.47
CA GLY A 109 -6.29 -17.65 1.37
C GLY A 109 -5.40 -18.82 1.00
N SER A 110 -5.49 -19.92 1.76
CA SER A 110 -4.94 -21.21 1.33
C SER A 110 -5.33 -21.42 -0.13
N ASP A 111 -4.34 -21.42 -1.01
CA ASP A 111 -4.54 -21.77 -2.41
C ASP A 111 -5.02 -23.24 -2.43
N PRO A 112 -6.29 -23.56 -2.75
CA PRO A 112 -6.67 -24.93 -3.05
C PRO A 112 -6.35 -25.13 -4.53
N GLY A 113 -5.05 -25.16 -4.83
CA GLY A 113 -4.57 -24.97 -6.18
C GLY A 113 -3.31 -25.74 -6.54
N GLU A 114 -2.85 -26.68 -5.69
CA GLU A 114 -1.92 -27.73 -6.15
C GLU A 114 -2.73 -28.92 -6.66
N GLY A 115 -3.39 -28.70 -7.80
CA GLY A 115 -3.89 -29.78 -8.63
C GLY A 115 -2.73 -30.34 -9.45
N ALA A 116 -2.31 -31.55 -9.11
CA ALA A 116 -1.54 -32.42 -9.98
C ALA A 116 -2.12 -32.43 -11.41
N PRO A 117 -1.28 -32.60 -12.42
CA PRO A 117 -0.92 -33.97 -12.82
C PRO A 117 0.56 -34.34 -12.63
#